data_AF-A0A2A3F6D0-F1
#
_entry.id   AF-A0A2A3F6D0-F1
#
_cell.length_a   1.000
_cell.length_b   1.000
_cell.length_c   1.000
_cell.angle_alpha   90.00
_cell.angle_beta   90.00
_cell.angle_gamma   90.00
#
_symmetry.space_group_name_H-M   'P 1'
#
loop_
_entity.id
_entity.type
_entity.pdbx_description
1 polymer ?
#
loop_
_entity_poly.entity_id
_entity_poly.type
_entity_poly.pdbx_seq_one_letter_code
_entity_poly.pdbx_strand_id
1 'polypeptide(L)' 'MGHVDAWTGTVVKKSRKLLDGSNLYRQVTVQTETGTTEKIRVDRALWKELKVGDHLVKDAGREPRPA' A
#
# COMPACT_ATOMS: atom_id res chain seq x y z
N MET A 1 8.02 6.06 19.22
CA MET A 1 8.21 7.09 18.17
C MET A 1 7.62 6.54 16.87
N GLY A 2 6.35 6.82 16.58
CA GLY A 2 5.68 6.36 15.35
C GLY A 2 5.88 7.38 14.24
N HIS A 3 7.02 7.34 13.57
CA HIS A 3 7.25 8.07 12.33
C HIS A 3 6.40 7.41 11.24
N VAL A 4 5.16 7.85 11.12
CA VAL A 4 4.39 7.67 9.88
C VAL A 4 4.56 8.95 9.12
N ASP A 5 5.76 9.15 8.57
CA ASP A 5 6.01 10.23 7.63
C ASP A 5 5.08 10.03 6.43
N ALA A 6 4.47 11.14 6.01
CA ALA A 6 3.67 11.13 4.81
C ALA A 6 4.56 10.70 3.65
N TRP A 7 4.10 9.73 2.86
CA TRP A 7 4.86 9.24 1.71
C TRP A 7 3.97 9.12 0.49
N THR A 8 4.58 9.32 -0.66
CA THR A 8 3.98 9.10 -1.97
C THR A 8 4.77 8.01 -2.67
N GLY A 9 4.07 7.08 -3.32
CA GLY A 9 4.70 5.98 -4.02
C GLY A 9 3.82 5.34 -5.06
N THR A 10 4.44 4.81 -6.10
CA THR A 10 3.76 4.18 -7.24
C THR A 10 3.62 2.68 -6.98
N VAL A 11 2.43 2.12 -7.20
CA VAL A 11 2.19 0.68 -7.09
C VAL A 11 2.98 -0.05 -8.15
N VAL A 12 4.03 -0.75 -7.74
CA VAL A 12 4.82 -1.60 -8.65
C VAL A 12 4.32 -3.03 -8.67
N LYS A 13 3.63 -3.48 -7.61
CA LYS A 13 3.13 -4.85 -7.51
C LYS A 13 1.94 -4.95 -6.59
N LYS A 14 1.05 -5.89 -6.89
CA LYS A 14 -0.05 -6.28 -6.00
C LYS A 14 0.12 -7.72 -5.53
N SER A 15 -0.09 -7.96 -4.24
CA SER A 15 -0.02 -9.29 -3.67
C SER A 15 -1.17 -9.54 -2.70
N ARG A 16 -1.67 -10.76 -2.69
CA ARG A 16 -2.64 -11.23 -1.70
C ARG A 16 -1.94 -12.28 -0.84
N LYS A 17 -2.01 -12.15 0.48
CA LYS A 17 -1.42 -13.12 1.41
C LYS A 17 -2.48 -13.60 2.40
N LEU A 18 -2.34 -14.86 2.76
CA LEU A 18 -3.03 -15.46 3.89
C LEU A 18 -2.12 -15.27 5.10
N LEU A 19 -2.65 -14.74 6.20
CA LEU A 19 -1.88 -14.61 7.43
C LEU A 19 -1.69 -15.98 8.09
N ASP A 20 -2.75 -16.79 8.08
CA ASP A 20 -2.81 -18.07 8.79
C ASP A 20 -3.87 -19.01 8.16
N GLY A 21 -3.95 -19.04 6.82
CA GLY A 21 -4.93 -19.88 6.09
C GLY A 21 -6.41 -19.43 6.17
N SER A 22 -6.80 -18.68 7.20
CA SER A 22 -8.20 -18.24 7.41
C SER A 22 -8.45 -16.77 7.04
N ASN A 23 -7.45 -15.89 7.17
CA ASN A 23 -7.63 -14.46 6.92
C ASN A 23 -6.79 -13.96 5.75
N LEU A 24 -7.49 -13.61 4.66
CA LEU A 24 -6.92 -13.20 3.39
C LEU A 24 -6.77 -11.68 3.37
N TYR A 25 -5.56 -11.20 3.64
CA TYR A 25 -5.25 -9.78 3.61
C TYR A 25 -4.61 -9.40 2.27
N ARG A 26 -4.80 -8.13 1.91
CA ARG A 26 -4.40 -7.57 0.64
C ARG A 26 -3.29 -6.58 0.90
N GLN A 27 -2.23 -6.69 0.12
CA GLN A 27 -1.12 -5.77 0.19
C GLN A 27 -0.70 -5.32 -1.20
N VAL A 28 -0.22 -4.10 -1.27
CA VAL A 28 0.40 -3.55 -2.47
C VAL A 28 1.84 -3.21 -2.14
N THR A 29 2.74 -3.50 -3.07
CA THR A 29 4.10 -2.99 -3.03
C THR A 29 4.10 -1.68 -3.79
N VAL A 30 4.42 -0.62 -3.07
CA VAL A 30 4.62 0.72 -3.63
C VAL A 30 6.12 0.98 -3.70
N GLN A 31 6.57 1.68 -4.72
CA GLN A 31 7.91 2.25 -4.80
C GLN A 31 7.78 3.73 -4.49
N THR A 32 8.39 4.17 -3.40
CA THR A 32 8.46 5.57 -3.02
C THR A 32 9.36 6.34 -3.99
N GLU A 33 9.21 7.66 -4.04
CA GLU A 33 10.06 8.52 -4.87
C GLU A 33 11.55 8.44 -4.49
N THR A 34 11.85 8.01 -3.26
CA THR A 34 13.21 7.72 -2.78
C THR A 34 13.79 6.42 -3.35
N GLY A 35 13.04 5.67 -4.16
CA GLY A 35 13.45 4.39 -4.75
C GLY A 35 13.20 3.18 -3.85
N THR A 36 12.75 3.37 -2.61
CA THR A 36 12.46 2.31 -1.65
C THR A 36 11.14 1.63 -1.97
N THR A 37 11.10 0.31 -1.90
CA THR A 37 9.84 -0.43 -2.04
C THR A 37 9.24 -0.76 -0.67
N GLU A 38 8.02 -0.31 -0.42
CA GLU A 38 7.27 -0.59 0.81
C GLU A 38 6.05 -1.48 0.55
N LYS A 39 5.72 -2.32 1.52
CA LYS A 39 4.57 -3.23 1.46
C LYS A 39 3.45 -2.68 2.34
N ILE A 40 2.39 -2.23 1.71
CA ILE A 40 1.29 -1.53 2.36
C ILE A 40 0.05 -2.41 2.35
N ARG A 41 -0.52 -2.63 3.53
CA ARG A 41 -1.81 -3.32 3.65
C ARG A 41 -2.90 -2.33 3.26
N VAL A 42 -3.79 -2.79 2.40
CA VAL A 42 -4.90 -1.99 1.87
C VAL A 42 -6.18 -2.78 2.00
N ASP A 43 -7.28 -2.05 2.09
CA ASP A 43 -8.59 -2.66 2.18
C ASP A 43 -9.03 -3.30 0.85
N ARG A 44 -10.09 -4.11 0.90
CA ARG A 44 -10.56 -4.84 -0.29
C ARG A 44 -10.96 -3.90 -1.43
N ALA A 45 -11.71 -2.85 -1.11
CA ALA A 45 -12.20 -1.88 -2.10
C ALA A 45 -11.01 -1.21 -2.80
N LEU A 46 -10.13 -0.59 -2.00
CA LEU A 46 -8.93 0.07 -2.48
C LEU A 46 -8.04 -0.86 -3.31
N TRP A 47 -7.76 -2.07 -2.84
CA TRP A 47 -6.94 -3.04 -3.59
C TRP A 47 -7.51 -3.36 -4.99
N LYS A 48 -8.84 -3.37 -5.11
CA LYS A 48 -9.55 -3.64 -6.37
C LYS A 48 -9.45 -2.44 -7.33
N GLU A 49 -9.48 -1.22 -6.81
CA GLU A 49 -9.42 0.02 -7.60
C GLU A 49 -8.01 0.37 -8.07
N LEU A 50 -7.00 0.15 -7.21
CA LEU A 50 -5.60 0.40 -7.54
C LEU A 50 -5.20 -0.36 -8.81
N LYS A 51 -4.12 0.03 -9.49
CA LYS A 51 -3.51 -0.75 -10.58
C LYS A 51 -2.00 -0.68 -10.45
N VAL A 52 -1.25 -1.55 -11.13
CA VAL A 52 0.20 -1.35 -11.22
C VAL A 52 0.44 -0.10 -12.07
N GLY A 53 1.27 0.82 -11.59
CA GLY A 53 1.46 2.17 -12.12
C GLY A 53 0.61 3.25 -11.44
N ASP A 54 -0.30 2.86 -10.54
CA ASP A 54 -1.16 3.81 -9.81
C ASP A 54 -0.38 4.48 -8.67
N HIS A 55 -0.72 5.73 -8.32
CA HIS A 55 -0.03 6.47 -7.28
C HIS A 55 -0.80 6.38 -5.96
N LEU A 56 -0.11 6.00 -4.89
CA LEU A 56 -0.63 6.08 -3.53
C LEU A 56 0.07 7.17 -2.76
N VAL A 57 -0.73 7.87 -1.97
CA VAL A 57 -0.27 8.75 -0.92
C VAL A 57 -0.76 8.21 0.42
N LYS A 58 0.14 8.18 1.40
CA LYS A 58 -0.23 7.93 2.79
C LYS A 58 0.08 9.18 3.59
N ASP A 59 -0.95 9.74 4.20
CA ASP A 59 -0.81 10.85 5.14
C ASP A 59 -0.42 10.34 6.54
N ALA A 60 0.27 11.18 7.31
CA ALA A 60 0.72 10.84 8.65
C ALA A 60 -0.44 10.45 9.56
N GLY A 61 -0.42 9.22 10.08
CA GLY A 61 -1.48 8.68 10.94
C GLY A 61 -2.79 8.34 10.22
N ARG A 62 -2.87 8.43 8.89
CA ARG A 62 -4.04 8.05 8.08
C ARG A 62 -3.81 6.78 7.28
N GLU A 63 -4.93 6.21 6.85
CA GLU A 63 -4.96 5.12 5.90
C GLU A 63 -4.46 5.59 4.52
N PRO A 64 -3.73 4.74 3.79
CA PRO A 64 -3.24 5.05 2.45
C PRO A 64 -4.39 5.22 1.46
N ARG A 65 -4.32 6.23 0.60
CA ARG A 65 -5.34 6.58 -0.39
C ARG A 65 -4.71 6.77 -1.77
N PRO A 66 -5.46 6.57 -2.87
CA PRO A 66 -4.96 6.90 -4.20
C PRO A 66 -4.75 8.42 -4.29
N ALA A 67 -3.63 8.82 -4.90
CA ALA A 67 -3.24 10.22 -5.06
C ALA A 67 -4.04 10.93 -6.15
#